data_AF-A0A820P1X3-F1
#
_entry.id   AF-A0A820P1X3-F1
#
_cell.length_a   1.000
_cell.length_b   1.000
_cell.length_c   1.000
_cell.angle_alpha   90.00
_cell.angle_beta   90.00
_cell.angle_gamma   90.00
#
_symmetry.space_group_name_H-M   'P 1'
#
loop_
_entity.id
_entity.type
_entity.pdbx_description
1 polymer ?
#
loop_
_entity_poly.entity_id
_entity_poly.type
_entity_poly.pdbx_seq_one_letter_code
_entity_poly.pdbx_strand_id
1 'polypeptide(L)'
;MIYFLNYIPPHRNQVSDNLKRLYDFHLTVLKEQLQDIDYIGLTFDFWTSRRSVSFLFIHFSSFHERHTGFNISRSVKEKLESLGIYHKVVAITCDGGENLVSACSQLDGSIKRIWCCTHRLHLVVIDSLGFWNTENKIDNTPNNCLTTEITTTTTSSSNVISNNQQELMDTSLSDENET
;
A
#
# COMPACT_ATOMS: atom_id res chain seq x y z
N MET A 1 38.14 27.25 -15.86
CA MET A 1 38.47 25.84 -15.57
C MET A 1 39.52 25.83 -14.47
N ILE A 2 39.13 25.55 -13.23
CA ILE A 2 40.03 25.65 -12.07
C ILE A 2 40.76 24.32 -11.92
N TYR A 3 42.06 24.31 -12.20
CA TYR A 3 42.92 23.17 -11.93
C TYR A 3 43.33 23.20 -10.44
N PHE A 4 42.98 22.16 -9.69
CA PHE A 4 43.52 21.93 -8.35
C PHE A 4 44.98 21.47 -8.47
N LEU A 5 45.92 22.42 -8.59
CA LEU A 5 47.30 22.13 -8.95
C LEU A 5 48.09 21.24 -7.97
N ASN A 6 47.55 20.87 -6.80
CA ASN A 6 48.24 20.04 -5.80
C ASN A 6 47.30 19.06 -5.04
N TYR A 7 46.19 18.63 -5.64
CA TYR A 7 45.30 17.66 -4.99
C TYR A 7 45.89 16.24 -5.06
N ILE A 8 46.21 15.66 -3.91
CA ILE A 8 46.54 14.24 -3.79
C ILE A 8 45.25 13.50 -3.39
N PRO A 9 44.70 12.62 -4.23
CA PRO A 9 43.49 11.89 -3.89
C PRO A 9 43.73 10.98 -2.68
N PRO A 10 42.78 10.91 -1.74
CA PRO A 10 42.87 10.01 -0.60
C PRO A 10 42.81 8.55 -1.07
N HIS A 11 43.48 7.67 -0.33
CA HIS A 11 43.44 6.23 -0.60
C HIS A 11 42.03 5.66 -0.33
N ARG A 12 41.62 4.60 -1.05
CA ARG A 12 40.29 3.98 -0.89
C ARG A 12 39.92 3.65 0.56
N ASN A 13 40.88 3.21 1.36
CA ASN A 13 40.65 2.89 2.78
C ASN A 13 40.37 4.17 3.57
N GLN A 14 41.12 5.23 3.31
CA GLN A 14 40.91 6.53 3.94
C GLN A 14 39.52 7.09 3.59
N VAL A 15 39.08 6.96 2.33
CA VAL A 15 37.72 7.34 1.93
C VAL A 15 36.67 6.50 2.67
N SER A 16 36.85 5.17 2.71
CA SER A 16 35.96 4.26 3.44
C SER A 16 35.84 4.61 4.92
N ASP A 17 36.97 4.84 5.59
CA ASP A 17 37.00 5.13 7.03
C ASP A 17 36.43 6.51 7.33
N ASN A 18 36.73 7.50 6.49
CA ASN A 18 36.11 8.82 6.57
C ASN A 18 34.59 8.74 6.37
N LEU A 19 34.11 7.93 5.43
CA LEU A 19 32.69 7.75 5.18
C LEU A 19 31.96 7.12 6.36
N LYS A 20 32.55 6.09 6.98
CA LYS A 20 32.01 5.48 8.21
C LYS A 20 31.94 6.49 9.34
N ARG A 21 33.02 7.25 9.57
CA ARG A 21 33.07 8.28 10.60
C ARG A 21 32.03 9.37 10.38
N LEU A 22 31.85 9.82 9.13
CA LEU A 22 30.81 10.79 8.77
C LEU A 22 29.41 10.23 9.01
N TYR A 23 29.17 8.96 8.64
CA TYR A 23 27.91 8.29 8.91
C TYR A 23 27.61 8.22 10.41
N ASP A 24 28.55 7.76 11.24
CA ASP A 24 28.36 7.63 12.68
C ASP A 24 28.12 8.99 13.35
N PHE A 25 28.85 10.02 12.90
CA PHE A 25 28.67 11.40 13.37
C PHE A 25 27.25 11.90 13.05
N HIS A 26 26.82 11.83 11.79
CA HIS A 26 25.50 12.30 11.39
C HIS A 26 24.37 11.46 11.97
N LEU A 27 24.56 10.16 12.16
CA LEU A 27 23.58 9.28 12.82
C LEU A 27 23.38 9.69 14.28
N THR A 28 24.46 10.07 14.98
CA THR A 28 24.37 10.54 16.37
C THR A 28 23.61 11.85 16.46
N VAL A 29 23.95 12.83 15.61
CA VAL A 29 23.23 14.11 15.54
C VAL A 29 21.75 13.90 15.20
N LEU A 30 21.46 13.04 14.22
CA LEU A 30 20.08 12.72 13.86
C LEU A 30 19.32 12.08 15.03
N LYS A 31 19.94 11.15 15.74
CA LYS A 31 19.33 10.52 16.93
C LYS A 31 18.98 11.55 18.00
N GLU A 32 19.89 12.48 18.29
CA GLU A 32 19.66 13.57 19.25
C GLU A 32 18.48 14.43 18.80
N GLN A 33 18.44 14.85 17.53
CA GLN A 33 17.33 15.64 16.99
C GLN A 33 15.98 14.91 17.05
N LEU A 34 15.98 13.59 16.83
CA LEU A 34 14.78 12.76 16.92
C LEU A 34 14.29 12.56 18.36
N GLN A 35 15.12 12.77 19.38
CA GLN A 35 14.69 12.69 20.78
C GLN A 35 13.79 13.86 21.18
N ASP A 36 13.97 15.04 20.57
CA ASP A 36 13.17 16.23 20.89
C ASP A 36 11.83 16.30 20.15
N ILE A 37 11.56 15.37 19.22
CA ILE A 37 10.34 15.33 18.42
C ILE A 37 9.31 14.40 19.09
N ASP A 38 8.06 14.85 19.19
CA ASP A 38 6.97 14.07 19.80
C ASP A 38 6.36 13.04 18.84
N TYR A 39 6.18 13.43 17.57
CA TYR A 39 5.46 12.62 16.57
C TYR A 39 6.22 12.54 15.25
N ILE A 40 6.30 11.33 14.70
CA ILE A 40 7.04 11.04 13.48
C ILE A 40 6.12 10.37 12.46
N GLY A 41 6.07 10.96 11.26
CA GLY A 41 5.56 10.31 10.06
C GLY A 41 6.70 9.74 9.24
N LEU A 42 6.58 8.49 8.79
CA LEU A 42 7.59 7.84 7.96
C LEU A 42 7.06 7.59 6.55
N THR A 43 7.95 7.56 5.58
CA THR A 43 7.66 7.15 4.19
C THR A 43 8.49 5.92 3.86
N PHE A 44 7.84 4.83 3.49
CA PHE A 44 8.51 3.61 3.06
C PHE A 44 8.38 3.50 1.56
N ASP A 45 9.53 3.47 0.90
CA ASP A 45 9.65 3.03 -0.47
C ASP A 45 10.30 1.65 -0.46
N PHE A 46 9.67 0.71 -1.16
CA PHE A 46 10.12 -0.67 -1.25
C PHE A 46 10.18 -1.06 -2.72
N TRP A 47 11.39 -1.23 -3.24
CA TRP A 47 11.57 -1.66 -4.63
C TRP A 47 12.52 -2.84 -4.69
N THR A 48 12.29 -3.69 -5.69
CA THR A 48 13.18 -4.79 -6.02
C THR A 48 13.99 -4.41 -7.25
N SER A 49 15.31 -4.44 -7.13
CA SER A 49 16.21 -4.26 -8.27
C SER A 49 16.08 -5.41 -9.27
N ARG A 50 16.55 -5.19 -10.50
CA ARG A 50 16.60 -6.23 -11.54
C ARG A 50 17.43 -7.46 -11.18
N ARG A 51 18.26 -7.38 -10.13
CA ARG A 51 19.03 -8.50 -9.58
C ARG A 51 18.32 -9.22 -8.43
N SER A 52 17.02 -8.97 -8.26
CA SER A 52 16.20 -9.52 -7.17
C SER A 52 16.65 -9.14 -5.75
N VAL A 53 17.40 -8.02 -5.62
CA VAL A 53 17.76 -7.43 -4.33
C VAL A 53 16.74 -6.34 -4.01
N SER A 54 16.12 -6.39 -2.84
CA SER A 54 15.20 -5.34 -2.40
C SER A 54 15.83 -4.35 -1.44
N PHE A 55 15.27 -3.14 -1.47
CA PHE A 55 15.68 -2.01 -0.66
C PHE A 55 14.45 -1.46 0.07
N LEU A 56 14.63 -1.09 1.34
CA LEU A 56 13.62 -0.45 2.17
C LEU A 56 14.19 0.87 2.70
N PHE A 57 13.55 1.99 2.35
CA PHE A 57 14.12 3.33 2.53
C PHE A 57 14.48 3.75 3.98
N ILE A 58 13.94 3.10 5.03
CA ILE A 58 14.35 3.40 6.43
C ILE A 58 15.85 3.08 6.64
N HIS A 59 16.44 2.28 5.75
CA HIS A 59 17.83 1.90 5.83
C HIS A 59 18.41 1.69 4.42
N PHE A 60 19.51 2.37 4.09
CA PHE A 60 20.33 2.06 2.90
C PHE A 60 21.06 0.70 3.01
N SER A 61 20.46 -0.31 3.65
CA SER A 61 20.94 -1.68 3.58
C SER A 61 20.07 -2.50 2.67
N SER A 62 20.70 -3.42 1.95
CA SER A 62 20.02 -4.50 1.27
C SER A 62 19.16 -5.30 2.25
N PHE A 63 17.90 -5.53 1.89
CA PHE A 63 17.01 -6.45 2.59
C PHE A 63 17.24 -7.86 2.02
N HIS A 64 17.83 -8.75 2.81
CA HIS A 64 18.24 -10.08 2.35
C HIS A 64 17.21 -11.18 2.66
N GLU A 65 16.24 -10.90 3.52
CA GLU A 65 15.20 -11.87 3.87
C GLU A 65 14.11 -11.94 2.81
N ARG A 66 13.27 -12.99 2.86
CA ARG A 66 12.04 -13.02 2.06
C ARG A 66 11.17 -11.83 2.43
N HIS A 67 10.62 -11.14 1.44
CA HIS A 67 9.79 -9.94 1.61
C HIS A 67 8.39 -10.27 2.14
N THR A 68 8.25 -11.16 3.12
CA THR A 68 6.97 -11.40 3.78
C THR A 68 6.65 -10.20 4.67
N GLY A 69 5.36 -9.92 4.89
CA GLY A 69 4.96 -8.83 5.79
C GLY A 69 5.54 -8.96 7.20
N PHE A 70 5.72 -10.19 7.68
CA PHE A 70 6.33 -10.48 8.98
C PHE A 70 7.81 -10.08 9.05
N ASN A 71 8.61 -10.44 8.05
CA ASN A 71 10.03 -10.08 8.03
C ASN A 71 10.23 -8.58 7.87
N ILE A 72 9.41 -7.94 7.02
CA ILE A 72 9.44 -6.49 6.83
C ILE A 72 9.08 -5.79 8.15
N SER A 73 7.97 -6.16 8.81
CA SER A 73 7.55 -5.54 10.06
C SER A 73 8.57 -5.72 11.18
N ARG A 74 9.17 -6.92 11.31
CA ARG A 74 10.28 -7.16 12.24
C ARG A 74 11.44 -6.22 11.99
N SER A 75 11.95 -6.17 10.75
CA SER A 75 13.12 -5.35 10.41
C SER A 75 12.88 -3.86 10.61
N VAL A 76 11.67 -3.39 10.26
CA VAL A 76 11.22 -2.01 10.53
C VAL A 76 11.22 -1.74 12.03
N LYS A 77 10.59 -2.61 12.81
CA LYS A 77 10.46 -2.45 14.26
C LYS A 77 11.83 -2.42 14.94
N GLU A 78 12.69 -3.41 14.68
CA GLU A 78 14.05 -3.47 15.21
C GLU A 78 14.84 -2.19 14.90
N LYS A 79 14.70 -1.66 13.68
CA LYS A 79 15.40 -0.43 13.31
C LYS A 79 14.88 0.79 14.06
N LEU A 80 13.57 0.95 14.15
CA LEU A 80 12.95 2.07 14.86
C LEU A 80 13.22 1.99 16.38
N GLU A 81 13.29 0.79 16.94
CA GLU A 81 13.70 0.55 18.33
C GLU A 81 15.18 0.91 18.53
N SER A 82 16.07 0.53 17.60
CA SER A 82 17.51 0.90 17.66
C SER A 82 17.78 2.41 17.57
N LEU A 83 16.81 3.16 17.01
CA LEU A 83 16.81 4.61 16.94
C LEU A 83 16.09 5.25 18.14
N GLY A 84 15.41 4.47 18.97
CA GLY A 84 14.64 4.96 20.12
C GLY A 84 13.39 5.75 19.73
N ILE A 85 12.87 5.58 18.51
CA ILE A 85 11.76 6.38 17.98
C ILE A 85 10.47 5.58 17.74
N TYR A 86 10.47 4.27 17.93
CA TYR A 86 9.32 3.40 17.61
C TYR A 86 8.00 3.92 18.20
N HIS A 87 8.01 4.30 19.48
CA HIS A 87 6.84 4.80 20.20
C HIS A 87 6.35 6.19 19.74
N LYS A 88 7.15 6.91 18.94
CA LYS A 88 6.84 8.24 18.41
C LYS A 88 6.23 8.18 17.01
N VAL A 89 6.30 7.02 16.35
CA VAL A 89 5.78 6.85 15.00
C VAL A 89 4.26 6.84 15.06
N VAL A 90 3.61 7.75 14.35
CA VAL A 90 2.15 7.85 14.28
C VAL A 90 1.60 7.39 12.95
N ALA A 91 2.40 7.49 11.89
CA ALA A 91 1.96 7.13 10.55
C ALA A 91 3.11 6.66 9.68
N ILE A 92 2.78 5.74 8.76
CA ILE A 92 3.69 5.22 7.73
C ILE A 92 2.98 5.36 6.38
N THR A 93 3.56 6.16 5.49
CA THR A 93 3.12 6.25 4.09
C THR A 93 3.85 5.21 3.26
N CYS A 94 3.11 4.33 2.59
CA CYS A 94 3.70 3.25 1.81
C CYS A 94 2.84 2.88 0.58
N ASP A 95 3.38 2.07 -0.33
CA ASP A 95 2.64 1.61 -1.52
C ASP A 95 1.53 0.59 -1.19
N GLY A 96 0.89 0.06 -2.24
CA GLY A 96 -0.17 -0.96 -2.14
C GLY A 96 0.31 -2.40 -2.14
N GLY A 97 1.61 -2.65 -2.07
CA GLY A 97 2.14 -4.01 -2.09
C GLY A 97 1.62 -4.82 -0.91
N GLU A 98 1.03 -5.99 -1.18
CA GLU A 98 0.37 -6.85 -0.18
C GLU A 98 1.25 -7.13 1.04
N ASN A 99 2.53 -7.41 0.81
CA ASN A 99 3.49 -7.65 1.87
C ASN A 99 3.72 -6.41 2.74
N LEU A 100 3.73 -5.21 2.16
CA LEU A 100 3.93 -3.96 2.89
C LEU A 100 2.67 -3.57 3.66
N VAL A 101 1.49 -3.80 3.09
CA VAL A 101 0.20 -3.68 3.79
C VAL A 101 0.16 -4.62 5.00
N SER A 102 0.51 -5.89 4.79
CA SER A 102 0.59 -6.90 5.84
C SER A 102 1.62 -6.52 6.91
N ALA A 103 2.78 -5.99 6.52
CA ALA A 103 3.80 -5.52 7.46
C ALA A 103 3.28 -4.38 8.34
N CYS A 104 2.65 -3.37 7.75
CA CYS A 104 2.09 -2.25 8.50
C CYS A 104 1.01 -2.71 9.48
N SER A 105 0.19 -3.70 9.11
CA SER A 105 -0.83 -4.26 10.00
C SER A 105 -0.27 -5.06 11.18
N GLN A 106 1.01 -5.48 11.11
CA GLN A 106 1.70 -6.22 12.17
C GLN A 106 2.49 -5.30 13.12
N LEU A 107 2.59 -4.00 12.81
CA LEU A 107 3.16 -3.02 13.72
C LEU A 107 2.14 -2.63 14.81
N ASP A 108 2.53 -1.72 15.70
CA ASP A 108 1.63 -1.19 16.72
C ASP A 108 0.35 -0.60 16.09
N GLY A 109 -0.83 -0.96 16.62
CA GLY A 109 -2.13 -0.53 16.08
C GLY A 109 -2.40 0.98 16.18
N SER A 110 -1.60 1.70 16.98
CA SER A 110 -1.58 3.17 16.99
C SER A 110 -1.02 3.76 15.69
N ILE A 111 -0.13 3.05 14.99
CA ILE A 111 0.51 3.50 13.76
C ILE A 111 -0.47 3.37 12.59
N LYS A 112 -0.73 4.49 11.92
CA LYS A 112 -1.64 4.52 10.76
C LYS A 112 -0.89 4.33 9.44
N ARG A 113 -1.36 3.38 8.62
CA ARG A 113 -0.91 3.26 7.24
C ARG A 113 -1.58 4.30 6.36
N ILE A 114 -0.79 5.11 5.68
CA ILE A 114 -1.22 6.07 4.66
C ILE A 114 -0.80 5.51 3.30
N TRP A 115 -1.68 5.60 2.31
CA TRP A 115 -1.36 5.11 0.98
C TRP A 115 -0.58 6.14 0.17
N CYS A 116 0.50 5.72 -0.48
CA CYS A 116 1.32 6.58 -1.32
C CYS A 116 0.50 7.16 -2.47
N CYS A 117 0.32 8.48 -2.48
CA CYS A 117 -0.48 9.17 -3.50
C CYS A 117 0.09 8.98 -4.90
N THR A 118 1.42 8.98 -5.07
CA THR A 118 2.09 8.78 -6.35
C THR A 118 1.82 7.39 -6.91
N HIS A 119 1.94 6.35 -6.08
CA HIS A 119 1.63 4.98 -6.51
C HIS A 119 0.16 4.84 -6.87
N ARG A 120 -0.74 5.44 -6.07
CA ARG A 120 -2.17 5.41 -6.34
C ARG A 120 -2.53 6.10 -7.65
N LEU A 121 -1.97 7.28 -7.92
CA LEU A 121 -2.16 8.00 -9.18
C LEU A 121 -1.60 7.19 -10.36
N HIS A 122 -0.43 6.59 -10.21
CA HIS A 122 0.17 5.75 -11.23
C HIS A 122 -0.73 4.56 -11.59
N LEU A 123 -1.29 3.86 -10.58
CA LEU A 123 -2.25 2.77 -10.82
C LEU A 123 -3.48 3.25 -11.59
N VAL A 124 -4.04 4.42 -11.26
CA VAL A 124 -5.19 5.01 -11.98
C VAL A 124 -4.83 5.31 -13.44
N VAL A 125 -3.67 5.90 -13.68
CA VAL A 125 -3.20 6.21 -15.04
C VAL A 125 -3.00 4.93 -15.85
N ILE A 126 -2.37 3.91 -15.27
CA ILE A 126 -2.14 2.67 -16.00
C ILE A 126 -3.46 1.95 -16.32
N ASP A 127 -4.36 1.88 -15.34
CA ASP A 127 -5.69 1.28 -15.51
C ASP A 127 -6.47 2.00 -16.62
N SER A 128 -6.48 3.33 -16.60
CA SER A 128 -7.14 4.16 -17.63
C SER A 128 -6.57 3.97 -19.03
N LEU A 129 -5.27 3.67 -19.14
CA LEU A 129 -4.60 3.41 -20.42
C LEU A 129 -4.66 1.94 -20.84
N GLY A 130 -5.22 1.06 -20.01
CA GLY A 130 -5.35 -0.36 -20.29
C GLY A 130 -4.03 -1.12 -20.39
N PHE A 131 -2.91 -0.64 -19.82
CA PHE A 131 -1.63 -1.38 -19.95
C PHE A 131 -1.65 -2.73 -19.21
N TRP A 132 -2.60 -2.95 -18.30
CA TRP A 132 -2.81 -4.23 -17.62
C TRP A 132 -4.00 -5.03 -18.18
N ASN A 133 -4.70 -4.54 -19.21
CA ASN A 133 -5.77 -5.29 -19.84
C ASN A 133 -5.14 -6.48 -20.59
N THR A 134 -5.32 -7.67 -20.02
CA THR A 134 -4.92 -8.94 -20.63
C THR A 134 -5.95 -9.35 -21.69
N GLU A 135 -6.39 -8.42 -22.53
CA GLU A 135 -7.09 -8.75 -23.77
C GLU A 135 -6.06 -9.16 -24.84
N ASN A 136 -5.33 -10.22 -24.50
CA ASN A 136 -4.64 -11.16 -25.39
C ASN A 136 -4.71 -12.58 -24.81
N LYS A 137 -5.70 -12.86 -23.95
CA LYS A 137 -6.25 -14.21 -23.88
C LYS A 137 -7.21 -14.32 -25.06
N ILE A 138 -6.80 -15.06 -26.09
CA ILE A 138 -7.68 -15.48 -27.17
C ILE A 138 -8.76 -16.36 -26.54
N ASP A 139 -9.85 -15.74 -26.11
CA ASP A 139 -11.06 -16.45 -25.72
C ASP A 139 -11.70 -16.94 -27.01
N ASN A 140 -11.50 -18.23 -27.32
CA ASN A 140 -12.24 -18.96 -28.34
C ASN A 140 -13.69 -19.19 -27.89
N THR A 141 -14.46 -18.11 -27.71
CA THR A 141 -15.90 -18.20 -27.44
C THR A 141 -16.64 -17.37 -28.48
N PRO A 142 -17.57 -17.98 -29.25
CA PRO A 142 -18.24 -17.30 -30.34
C PRO A 142 -19.17 -16.21 -29.81
N ASN A 143 -18.90 -14.99 -30.28
CA ASN A 143 -19.72 -13.79 -30.29
C ASN A 143 -21.20 -13.99 -29.91
N ASN A 144 -21.62 -13.37 -28.81
CA ASN A 144 -22.97 -12.83 -28.75
C ASN A 144 -22.90 -11.33 -28.45
N CYS A 145 -23.08 -10.59 -29.54
CA CYS A 145 -23.08 -9.15 -29.64
C CYS A 145 -24.20 -8.56 -28.76
N LEU A 146 -23.84 -7.78 -27.75
CA LEU A 146 -24.77 -6.86 -27.09
C LEU A 146 -24.45 -5.46 -27.60
N THR A 147 -25.15 -5.05 -28.65
CA THR A 147 -25.19 -3.67 -29.13
C THR A 147 -25.85 -2.78 -28.08
N THR A 148 -25.15 -1.68 -27.80
CA THR A 148 -25.63 -0.52 -27.04
C THR A 148 -26.83 0.12 -27.74
N GLU A 149 -27.96 0.30 -27.06
CA GLU A 149 -29.00 1.23 -27.50
C GLU A 149 -29.35 2.22 -26.39
N ILE A 150 -29.18 3.51 -26.72
CA ILE A 150 -29.50 4.66 -25.90
C ILE A 150 -30.95 5.09 -26.23
N THR A 151 -31.78 5.07 -25.19
CA THR A 151 -32.96 5.92 -24.86
C THR A 151 -33.72 6.65 -25.98
N THR A 152 -35.03 6.38 -26.11
CA THR A 152 -36.04 7.46 -26.29
C THR A 152 -37.40 7.11 -25.67
N THR A 153 -37.91 8.08 -24.90
CA THR A 153 -39.26 8.30 -24.34
C THR A 153 -40.45 7.86 -25.20
N THR A 154 -41.49 7.23 -24.61
CA THR A 154 -42.86 7.80 -24.44
C THR A 154 -43.87 6.83 -23.76
N THR A 155 -44.44 7.30 -22.65
CA THR A 155 -45.84 7.24 -22.17
C THR A 155 -46.80 6.06 -22.43
N SER A 156 -47.54 5.78 -21.35
CA SER A 156 -48.95 5.33 -21.22
C SER A 156 -49.32 3.85 -21.33
N SER A 157 -49.60 3.28 -20.14
CA SER A 157 -50.83 2.56 -19.77
C SER A 157 -51.55 1.72 -20.83
N SER A 158 -51.63 0.40 -20.61
CA SER A 158 -52.87 -0.30 -20.22
C SER A 158 -52.72 -1.83 -20.23
N ASN A 159 -53.07 -2.42 -19.09
CA ASN A 159 -53.69 -3.72 -18.83
C ASN A 159 -53.89 -4.69 -20.02
N VAL A 160 -53.40 -5.93 -19.84
CA VAL A 160 -54.16 -7.13 -20.20
C VAL A 160 -54.09 -8.14 -19.05
N ILE A 161 -55.29 -8.54 -18.63
CA ILE A 161 -55.67 -9.44 -17.54
C ILE A 161 -55.57 -10.90 -17.99
N SER A 162 -55.15 -11.80 -17.10
CA SER A 162 -55.85 -13.09 -16.91
C SER A 162 -55.55 -13.68 -15.54
N ASN A 163 -56.65 -13.86 -14.80
CA ASN A 163 -56.80 -14.29 -13.42
C ASN A 163 -56.36 -15.74 -13.13
N ASN A 164 -56.01 -16.00 -11.87
CA ASN A 164 -56.76 -16.99 -11.09
C ASN A 164 -56.75 -16.64 -9.60
N GLN A 165 -57.96 -16.47 -9.06
CA GLN A 165 -58.35 -16.26 -7.66
C GLN A 165 -58.13 -17.56 -6.85
N GLN A 166 -57.91 -17.55 -5.53
CA GLN A 166 -58.91 -17.32 -4.46
C GLN A 166 -58.14 -17.10 -3.13
N GLU A 167 -58.22 -15.97 -2.40
CA GLU A 167 -59.24 -15.56 -1.39
C GLU A 167 -59.53 -16.67 -0.33
N LEU A 168 -59.45 -16.48 1.01
CA LEU A 168 -59.96 -15.39 1.86
C LEU A 168 -59.44 -15.46 3.32
N MET A 169 -59.22 -14.27 3.89
CA MET A 169 -59.54 -13.72 5.24
C MET A 169 -59.32 -14.48 6.58
N ASP A 170 -58.56 -13.78 7.44
CA ASP A 170 -58.87 -13.32 8.82
C ASP A 170 -59.67 -14.22 9.78
N THR A 171 -59.14 -14.49 10.98
CA THR A 171 -59.41 -13.73 12.23
C THR A 171 -58.94 -14.50 13.50
N SER A 172 -58.13 -13.79 14.31
CA SER A 172 -58.18 -13.63 15.79
C SER A 172 -58.31 -14.79 16.81
N LEU A 173 -57.52 -14.62 17.90
CA LEU A 173 -57.75 -15.03 19.32
C LEU A 173 -57.68 -16.55 19.61
N SER A 174 -57.25 -17.06 20.76
CA SER A 174 -56.55 -16.65 21.98
C SER A 174 -56.30 -17.96 22.78
N ASP A 175 -55.53 -17.86 23.87
CA ASP A 175 -55.49 -18.79 25.02
C ASP A 175 -54.58 -20.04 24.87
N GLU A 176 -53.44 -20.04 25.55
CA GLU A 176 -53.24 -20.55 26.92
C GLU A 176 -53.46 -22.06 27.06
N ASN A 177 -52.38 -22.81 27.30
CA ASN A 177 -52.32 -23.74 28.43
C ASN A 177 -50.89 -24.23 28.70
N GLU A 178 -50.52 -24.07 29.98
CA GLU A 178 -49.43 -24.73 30.68
C GLU A 178 -49.53 -26.25 30.59
N THR A 179 -48.40 -26.94 30.42
CA THR A 179 -47.77 -27.79 31.46
C THR A 179 -46.38 -28.23 31.03
#